data_AF-A0A6G7ZLV7-F1
#
_entry.id   AF-A0A6G7ZLV7-F1
#
_cell.length_a   1.000
_cell.length_b   1.000
_cell.length_c   1.000
_cell.angle_alpha   90.00
_cell.angle_beta   90.00
_cell.angle_gamma   90.00
#
_symmetry.space_group_name_H-M   'P 1'
#
loop_
_entity.id
_entity.type
_entity.pdbx_description
1 polymer ?
#
loop_
_entity_poly.entity_id
_entity_poly.type
_entity_poly.pdbx_seq_one_letter_code
_entity_poly.pdbx_strand_id
1 'polypeptide(L)'
;MLEEIALAAAPVVSRAIELTGIAIIALGAFATLALFAYRMARQEDYEQAVAAFRSSLGRAILLGLEFLVAADIINTVAIEPTLESLAVLAGIVAIRTFLSFSLEVEIEGHWPWQRSGAKQRKG
;
A
#
# COMPACT_ATOMS: atom_id res chain seq x y z
N MET A 1 -24.52 23.66 -6.78
CA MET A 1 -24.50 23.47 -5.31
C MET A 1 -23.87 22.14 -4.88
N LEU A 2 -24.49 20.96 -5.09
CA LEU A 2 -23.86 19.68 -4.68
C LEU A 2 -22.59 19.37 -5.49
N GLU A 3 -22.60 19.63 -6.80
CA GLU A 3 -21.43 19.45 -7.68
C GLU A 3 -20.29 20.43 -7.34
N GLU A 4 -20.59 21.71 -7.07
CA GLU A 4 -19.58 22.70 -6.64
C GLU A 4 -18.93 22.34 -5.30
N ILE A 5 -19.73 21.86 -4.33
CA ILE A 5 -19.20 21.43 -3.03
C ILE A 5 -18.34 20.17 -3.20
N ALA A 6 -18.78 19.23 -4.04
CA ALA A 6 -18.02 18.01 -4.32
C ALA A 6 -16.67 18.33 -5.00
N LEU A 7 -16.66 19.22 -6.00
CA LEU A 7 -15.47 19.65 -6.73
C LEU A 7 -14.46 20.39 -5.82
N ALA A 8 -14.95 21.18 -4.86
CA ALA A 8 -14.08 21.87 -3.91
C ALA A 8 -13.55 20.95 -2.79
N ALA A 9 -14.35 19.98 -2.33
CA ALA A 9 -14.01 19.13 -1.20
C ALA A 9 -13.14 17.92 -1.58
N ALA A 10 -13.37 17.32 -2.76
CA ALA A 10 -12.68 16.11 -3.19
C ALA A 10 -11.13 16.21 -3.21
N PRO A 11 -10.49 17.27 -3.73
CA PRO A 11 -9.02 17.35 -3.71
C PRO A 11 -8.47 17.48 -2.29
N VAL A 12 -9.17 18.19 -1.39
CA VAL A 12 -8.77 18.31 0.01
C VAL A 12 -8.86 16.97 0.73
N VAL A 13 -9.97 16.25 0.53
CA VAL A 13 -10.21 14.93 1.13
C VAL A 13 -9.22 13.90 0.60
N SER A 14 -9.04 13.82 -0.72
CA SER A 14 -8.08 12.90 -1.35
C SER A 14 -6.67 13.15 -0.83
N ARG A 15 -6.23 14.41 -0.76
CA ARG A 15 -4.90 14.75 -0.23
C ARG A 15 -4.73 14.38 1.24
N ALA A 16 -5.75 14.59 2.06
CA ALA A 16 -5.71 14.19 3.47
C ALA A 16 -5.60 12.67 3.63
N ILE A 17 -6.34 11.90 2.84
CA ILE A 17 -6.29 10.43 2.83
C ILE A 17 -4.93 9.94 2.33
N GLU A 18 -4.40 10.54 1.24
CA GLU A 18 -3.07 10.24 0.70
C GLU A 18 -1.98 10.43 1.75
N LEU A 19 -1.96 11.60 2.39
CA LEU A 19 -1.01 11.92 3.47
C LEU A 19 -1.14 10.97 4.65
N THR A 20 -2.37 10.55 4.99
CA THR A 20 -2.60 9.56 6.05
C THR A 20 -2.00 8.21 5.68
N GLY A 21 -2.24 7.72 4.46
CA GLY A 21 -1.64 6.47 3.98
C GLY A 21 -0.11 6.51 3.98
N ILE A 22 0.48 7.60 3.47
CA ILE A 22 1.94 7.81 3.49
C ILE A 22 2.46 7.82 4.94
N ALA A 23 1.79 8.52 5.85
CA ALA A 23 2.19 8.60 7.24
C ALA A 23 2.13 7.22 7.93
N ILE A 24 1.09 6.42 7.68
CA ILE A 24 0.97 5.07 8.23
C ILE A 24 2.15 4.19 7.78
N ILE A 25 2.49 4.21 6.49
CA ILE A 25 3.62 3.44 5.96
C ILE A 25 4.93 3.93 6.59
N ALA A 26 5.17 5.23 6.57
CA ALA A 26 6.42 5.81 7.06
C ALA A 26 6.63 5.56 8.56
N LEU A 27 5.61 5.85 9.38
CA LEU A 27 5.68 5.65 10.83
C LEU A 27 5.75 4.17 11.19
N GLY A 28 4.98 3.31 10.51
CA GLY A 28 5.01 1.87 10.72
C GLY A 28 6.35 1.26 10.35
N ALA A 29 6.94 1.67 9.22
CA ALA A 29 8.27 1.24 8.82
C ALA A 29 9.35 1.69 9.81
N PHE A 30 9.31 2.96 10.22
CA PHE A 30 10.27 3.51 11.18
C PHE A 30 10.17 2.83 12.55
N ALA A 31 8.96 2.67 13.08
CA ALA A 31 8.73 2.03 14.38
C ALA A 31 9.17 0.55 14.36
N THR A 32 8.84 -0.17 13.28
CA THR A 32 9.20 -1.59 13.14
C THR A 32 10.71 -1.76 13.00
N LEU A 33 11.38 -0.87 12.26
CA LEU A 33 12.84 -0.86 12.14
C LEU A 33 13.53 -0.55 13.47
N ALA A 34 13.05 0.46 14.20
CA ALA A 34 13.58 0.80 15.51
C ALA A 34 13.45 -0.37 16.50
N LEU A 35 12.29 -1.06 16.50
CA LEU A 35 12.08 -2.24 17.34
C LEU A 35 13.00 -3.39 16.94
N PHE A 36 13.19 -3.63 15.64
CA PHE A 36 14.12 -4.65 15.15
C PHE A 36 15.56 -4.37 15.57
N ALA A 37 16.03 -3.13 15.41
CA ALA A 37 17.36 -2.70 15.84
C ALA A 37 17.55 -2.87 17.36
N TYR A 38 16.51 -2.53 18.14
CA TYR A 38 16.51 -2.73 19.59
C TYR A 38 16.63 -4.21 19.99
N ARG A 39 15.85 -5.10 19.34
CA ARG A 39 15.93 -6.55 19.59
C ARG A 39 17.29 -7.13 19.25
N MET A 40 17.90 -6.68 18.15
CA MET A 40 19.26 -7.05 17.77
C MET A 40 20.32 -6.56 18.74
N ALA A 41 20.18 -5.34 19.27
CA ALA A 41 21.06 -4.85 20.33
C ALA A 41 20.95 -5.67 21.63
N ARG A 42 19.82 -6.33 21.88
CA ARG A 42 19.60 -7.22 23.03
C ARG A 42 20.00 -8.69 22.78
N GLN A 43 20.56 -9.00 21.60
CA GLN A 43 20.92 -10.36 21.20
C GLN A 43 19.74 -11.35 21.26
N GLU A 44 18.51 -10.86 20.97
CA GLU A 44 17.36 -11.74 20.79
C GLU A 44 17.54 -12.63 19.54
N ASP A 45 16.78 -13.72 19.47
CA ASP A 45 16.83 -14.66 18.36
C ASP A 45 16.54 -13.95 17.02
N TYR A 46 17.52 -13.99 16.12
CA TYR A 46 17.49 -13.32 14.82
C TYR A 46 16.28 -13.75 13.98
N GLU A 47 15.98 -15.05 13.94
CA GLU A 47 14.88 -15.60 13.14
C GLU A 47 13.54 -15.02 13.61
N GLN A 48 13.33 -14.96 14.92
CA GLN A 48 12.11 -14.42 15.52
C GLN A 48 12.00 -12.90 15.30
N ALA A 49 13.12 -12.17 15.41
CA ALA A 49 13.15 -10.74 15.19
C ALA A 49 12.83 -10.37 13.73
N VAL A 50 13.38 -11.11 12.76
CA VAL A 50 13.10 -10.92 11.33
C VAL A 50 11.65 -11.26 11.00
N ALA A 51 11.12 -12.37 11.52
CA ALA A 51 9.72 -12.74 11.30
C ALA A 51 8.76 -11.66 11.84
N ALA A 52 9.01 -11.15 13.05
CA ALA A 52 8.22 -10.08 13.66
C ALA A 52 8.33 -8.75 12.89
N PHE A 53 9.53 -8.41 12.39
CA PHE A 53 9.75 -7.24 11.54
C PHE A 53 8.94 -7.33 10.25
N ARG A 54 9.04 -8.43 9.51
CA ARG A 54 8.32 -8.62 8.24
C ARG A 54 6.80 -8.56 8.44
N SER A 55 6.29 -9.20 9.49
CA SER A 55 4.86 -9.18 9.80
C SER A 55 4.35 -7.77 10.11
N SER A 56 5.06 -7.02 10.95
CA SER A 56 4.63 -5.68 11.37
C SER A 56 4.77 -4.65 10.24
N LEU A 57 5.87 -4.72 9.49
CA LEU A 57 6.07 -3.88 8.31
C LEU A 57 5.01 -4.16 7.24
N GLY A 58 4.72 -5.44 6.95
CA GLY A 58 3.69 -5.84 6.00
C GLY A 58 2.30 -5.31 6.37
N ARG A 59 1.93 -5.36 7.66
CA ARG A 59 0.65 -4.80 8.15
C ARG A 59 0.56 -3.28 7.97
N ALA A 60 1.65 -2.55 8.24
CA ALA A 60 1.69 -1.10 8.04
C ALA A 60 1.57 -0.73 6.56
N ILE A 61 2.28 -1.46 5.68
CA ILE A 61 2.18 -1.26 4.23
C ILE A 61 0.77 -1.55 3.74
N LEU A 62 0.17 -2.69 4.12
CA LEU A 62 -1.16 -3.08 3.68
C LEU A 62 -2.22 -2.05 4.09
N LEU A 63 -2.20 -1.60 5.34
CA LEU A 63 -3.10 -0.56 5.81
C LEU A 63 -2.87 0.75 5.05
N GLY A 64 -1.61 1.19 4.89
CA GLY A 64 -1.31 2.40 4.14
C GLY A 64 -1.78 2.34 2.68
N LEU A 65 -1.69 1.17 2.05
CA LEU A 65 -2.18 0.94 0.70
C LEU A 65 -3.71 1.05 0.61
N GLU A 66 -4.47 0.62 1.61
CA GLU A 66 -5.94 0.81 1.63
C GLU A 66 -6.31 2.31 1.54
N PHE A 67 -5.61 3.17 2.29
CA PHE A 67 -5.81 4.62 2.23
C PHE A 67 -5.35 5.20 0.90
N LEU A 68 -4.17 4.81 0.44
CA LEU A 68 -3.61 5.27 -0.82
C LEU A 68 -4.48 4.91 -2.03
N VAL A 69 -5.12 3.74 -2.02
CA VAL A 69 -6.07 3.33 -3.06
C VAL A 69 -7.37 4.14 -2.95
N ALA A 70 -7.87 4.39 -1.74
CA ALA A 70 -9.05 5.23 -1.55
C ALA A 70 -8.82 6.67 -2.05
N ALA A 71 -7.64 7.26 -1.79
CA ALA A 71 -7.27 8.57 -2.29
C ALA A 71 -7.27 8.64 -3.82
N ASP A 72 -6.72 7.63 -4.49
CA ASP A 72 -6.69 7.53 -5.95
C ASP A 72 -8.10 7.42 -6.54
N ILE A 73 -8.98 6.60 -5.95
CA ILE A 73 -10.38 6.45 -6.41
C ILE A 73 -11.13 7.78 -6.29
N ILE A 74 -10.98 8.51 -5.19
CA ILE A 74 -11.65 9.81 -5.00
C ILE A 74 -11.15 10.82 -6.04
N ASN A 75 -9.84 10.84 -6.30
CA ASN A 75 -9.25 11.75 -7.27
C ASN A 75 -9.69 11.44 -8.71
N THR A 76 -9.90 10.16 -9.05
CA THR A 76 -10.35 9.76 -10.39
C THR A 76 -11.83 10.07 -10.64
N VAL A 77 -12.69 9.99 -9.62
CA VAL A 77 -14.14 10.23 -9.75
C VAL A 77 -14.50 11.71 -9.71
N ALA A 78 -13.71 12.55 -9.04
CA ALA A 78 -14.10 13.93 -8.74
C ALA A 78 -13.67 14.99 -9.76
N ILE A 79 -12.81 14.69 -10.73
CA ILE A 79 -12.32 15.67 -11.72
C ILE A 79 -13.02 15.42 -13.05
N GLU A 80 -13.60 16.47 -13.66
CA GLU A 80 -14.20 16.43 -14.99
C GLU A 80 -13.26 15.69 -15.97
N PRO A 81 -13.67 14.55 -16.55
CA PRO A 81 -12.77 13.72 -17.32
C PRO A 81 -12.44 14.41 -18.65
N THR A 82 -11.26 15.04 -18.73
CA THR A 82 -10.62 15.31 -20.02
C THR A 82 -9.77 14.11 -20.42
N LEU A 83 -9.67 13.81 -21.72
CA LEU A 83 -8.87 12.69 -22.21
C LEU A 83 -7.38 12.81 -21.82
N GLU A 84 -6.87 14.04 -21.70
CA GLU A 84 -5.49 14.31 -21.30
C GLU A 84 -5.26 14.02 -19.80
N SER A 85 -6.16 14.52 -18.93
CA SER A 85 -6.10 14.23 -17.49
C SER A 85 -6.28 12.74 -17.20
N LEU A 86 -7.18 12.07 -17.92
CA LEU A 86 -7.36 10.61 -17.86
C LEU A 86 -6.11 9.85 -18.30
N ALA A 87 -5.39 10.31 -19.33
CA ALA A 87 -4.18 9.66 -19.81
C ALA A 87 -3.03 9.73 -18.79
N VAL A 88 -2.81 10.90 -18.18
CA VAL A 88 -1.80 11.07 -17.11
C VAL A 88 -2.14 10.20 -15.90
N LEU A 89 -3.41 10.21 -15.48
CA LEU A 89 -3.91 9.42 -14.37
C LEU A 89 -3.77 7.92 -14.63
N ALA A 90 -4.16 7.45 -15.82
CA ALA A 90 -3.98 6.06 -16.24
C ALA A 90 -2.49 5.65 -16.23
N GLY A 91 -1.60 6.55 -16.63
CA GLY A 91 -0.15 6.35 -16.53
C GLY A 91 0.32 6.16 -15.09
N ILE A 92 -0.11 7.03 -14.17
CA ILE A 92 0.23 6.94 -12.74
C ILE A 92 -0.30 5.64 -12.13
N VAL A 93 -1.57 5.29 -12.40
CA VAL A 93 -2.20 4.06 -11.90
C VAL A 93 -1.52 2.81 -12.47
N ALA A 94 -1.15 2.82 -13.76
CA ALA A 94 -0.43 1.73 -14.40
C ALA A 94 0.95 1.52 -13.76
N ILE A 95 1.70 2.60 -13.52
CA ILE A 95 2.99 2.55 -12.82
C ILE A 95 2.81 1.98 -11.41
N ARG A 96 1.83 2.48 -10.64
CA ARG A 96 1.54 1.98 -9.29
C ARG A 96 1.20 0.49 -9.30
N THR A 97 0.34 0.07 -10.22
CA THR A 97 -0.09 -1.33 -10.33
C THR A 97 1.09 -2.22 -10.68
N PHE A 98 1.89 -1.83 -11.68
CA PHE A 98 3.06 -2.57 -12.10
C PHE A 98 4.11 -2.67 -10.99
N LEU A 99 4.43 -1.57 -10.30
CA LEU A 99 5.43 -1.57 -9.22
C LEU A 99 4.95 -2.36 -8.00
N SER A 100 3.69 -2.16 -7.58
CA SER A 100 3.11 -2.89 -6.45
C SER A 100 3.11 -4.40 -6.74
N PHE A 101 2.72 -4.77 -7.95
CA PHE A 101 2.71 -6.15 -8.43
C PHE A 101 4.13 -6.75 -8.52
N SER A 102 5.09 -6.00 -9.06
CA SER A 102 6.49 -6.44 -9.19
C SER A 102 7.12 -6.71 -7.82
N LEU A 103 6.85 -5.85 -6.83
CA LEU A 103 7.34 -6.03 -5.46
C LEU A 103 6.69 -7.25 -4.78
N GLU A 104 5.40 -7.48 -4.98
CA GLU A 104 4.71 -8.65 -4.42
C GLU A 104 5.28 -9.95 -4.99
N VAL A 105 5.57 -10.00 -6.30
CA VAL A 105 6.24 -11.15 -6.94
C VAL A 105 7.66 -11.36 -6.44
N GLU A 106 8.44 -10.29 -6.26
CA GLU A 106 9.80 -10.38 -5.71
C GLU A 106 9.80 -10.91 -4.27
N ILE A 107 8.83 -10.49 -3.46
CA ILE A 107 8.68 -10.90 -2.06
C ILE A 107 8.15 -12.35 -1.94
N GLU A 108 7.14 -12.73 -2.74
CA GLU A 108 6.52 -14.06 -2.68
C GLU A 108 7.27 -15.12 -3.50
N GLY A 109 8.10 -14.72 -4.46
CA GLY A 109 8.85 -15.61 -5.35
C GLY A 109 7.99 -16.40 -6.34
N HIS A 110 6.68 -16.17 -6.36
CA HIS A 110 5.73 -16.78 -7.27
C HIS A 110 4.68 -15.76 -7.69
N TRP A 111 4.11 -15.94 -8.88
CA TRP A 111 3.08 -15.03 -9.36
C TRP A 111 1.79 -15.17 -8.51
N PRO A 112 1.03 -14.09 -8.25
CA PRO A 112 -0.17 -14.15 -7.40
C PRO A 112 -1.27 -15.10 -7.91
N TRP A 113 -1.31 -15.37 -9.22
CA TRP A 113 -2.20 -16.38 -9.81
C TRP A 113 -1.70 -17.83 -9.63
N GLN A 114 -0.52 -18.03 -9.06
CA GLN A 114 0.03 -19.35 -8.70
C GLN A 114 -0.29 -19.75 -7.25
N ARG A 115 -1.16 -19.01 -6.54
CA ARG A 115 -1.67 -19.41 -5.22
C ARG A 115 -2.22 -20.83 -5.31
N SER A 116 -1.54 -21.72 -4.58
CA SER A 116 -1.52 -23.15 -4.82
C SER A 116 -2.91 -23.81 -4.79
N GLY A 117 -3.29 -24.45 -5.89
CA GLY A 117 -4.22 -25.58 -5.92
C GLY A 117 -3.65 -26.86 -5.28
N ALA A 118 -2.84 -26.74 -4.23
CA ALA A 118 -2.18 -27.86 -3.55
C ALA A 118 -2.71 -28.01 -2.12
N LYS A 119 -4.02 -28.13 -1.96
CA LYS A 119 -4.64 -28.55 -0.70
C LYS A 119 -5.72 -29.61 -0.95
N GLN A 120 -5.32 -30.72 -1.58
CA GLN A 120 -6.13 -31.94 -1.58
C GLN A 120 -5.26 -33.18 -1.81
N ARG A 121 -4.44 -33.53 -0.82
CA ARG A 121 -3.86 -34.88 -0.73
C ARG A 121 -3.24 -35.18 0.65
N LYS A 122 -4.09 -35.28 1.68
CA LYS A 122 -3.89 -36.04 2.94
C LYS A 122 -5.29 -36.12 3.59
N GLY A 123 -5.92 -37.26 3.84
CA GLY A 123 -5.64 -38.67 3.59
C GLY A 123 -6.96 -39.42 3.75
#